data_AF-A0A846PJZ4-F1
#
_entry.id   AF-A0A846PJZ4-F1
#
_cell.length_a   1.000
_cell.length_b   1.000
_cell.length_c   1.000
_cell.angle_alpha   90.00
_cell.angle_beta   90.00
_cell.angle_gamma   90.00
#
_symmetry.space_group_name_H-M   'P 1'
#
loop_
_entity.id
_entity.type
_entity.pdbx_description
1 polymer ?
#
loop_
_entity_poly.entity_id
_entity_poly.type
_entity_poly.pdbx_seq_one_letter_code
_entity_poly.pdbx_strand_id
1 'polypeptide(L)'
;MLYKNLNLNLIEIPRIRAATGLYSHWDSIVKINEEILNWIKKAYKEEPKGIVLNSLEEAAFTIKEALEKEGKEFLISENVYNRLNQFFLKREFRIGGNGYNMGNMLFLSGLIPIVSYPIRSKKLMEKSPKFKVVLKDELKKPVEAIRITDPDYDHIIIELENSRHILSWDPMTSEGVFDYDFLRFASNSNNIDVLVLAYAHLLLPEHKKKTEEIIGLLSKKRPKIHLEFGLGCEDSMKYAMEKFSENKYCESWGFNEVECKTYLNAKSENKDDLVESALNAIKEYNIERICVHTPEFVFSISKYDIMKEYRALITACLFAAARTFGDLKLKIAKTLPTTYEPVKEKIEKYNFCLVPSLINKFPRVLTGIGDGFAAIQAIKVLS
;
A
#
# COMPACT_ATOMS: atom_id res chain seq x y z
N MET A 1 11.26 25.32 -8.83
CA MET A 1 11.53 26.10 -7.57
C MET A 1 10.72 25.63 -6.35
N LEU A 2 9.65 24.85 -6.54
CA LEU A 2 8.65 24.53 -5.51
C LEU A 2 9.22 24.04 -4.16
N TYR A 3 10.05 22.99 -4.17
CA TYR A 3 10.52 22.34 -2.93
C TYR A 3 11.73 23.03 -2.28
N LYS A 4 12.60 23.69 -3.06
CA LYS A 4 13.84 24.28 -2.55
C LYS A 4 13.60 25.39 -1.51
N ASN A 5 12.52 26.14 -1.70
CA ASN A 5 12.13 27.26 -0.84
C ASN A 5 11.18 26.85 0.29
N LEU A 6 10.89 25.56 0.42
CA LEU A 6 9.92 25.08 1.39
C LEU A 6 10.49 25.11 2.81
N ASN A 7 9.80 25.80 3.72
CA ASN A 7 10.18 25.83 5.12
C ASN A 7 9.76 24.50 5.76
N LEU A 8 10.74 23.65 6.08
CA LEU A 8 10.50 22.33 6.68
C LEU A 8 9.77 22.42 8.03
N ASN A 9 9.92 23.52 8.75
CA ASN A 9 9.22 23.74 10.03
C ASN A 9 7.71 23.92 9.86
N LEU A 10 7.23 24.13 8.63
CA LEU A 10 5.81 24.27 8.31
C LEU A 10 5.21 22.99 7.69
N ILE A 11 5.99 21.92 7.59
CA ILE A 11 5.52 20.61 7.11
C ILE A 11 5.08 19.77 8.31
N GLU A 12 4.11 20.28 9.05
CA GLU A 12 3.54 19.53 10.16
C GLU A 12 2.51 18.53 9.64
N ILE A 13 2.58 17.31 10.15
CA ILE A 13 1.49 16.34 10.03
C ILE A 13 0.46 16.68 11.11
N PRO A 14 -0.84 16.78 10.78
CA PRO A 14 -1.86 17.15 11.74
C PRO A 14 -1.92 16.13 12.87
N ARG A 15 -2.00 16.61 14.12
CA ARG A 15 -2.13 15.75 15.30
C ARG A 15 -3.55 15.20 15.40
N ILE A 16 -3.79 14.11 14.68
CA ILE A 16 -5.08 13.39 14.66
C ILE A 16 -4.91 11.93 15.06
N ARG A 17 -6.03 11.27 15.33
CA ARG A 17 -6.11 9.83 15.58
C ARG A 17 -6.23 9.13 14.23
N ALA A 18 -5.11 8.65 13.74
CA ALA A 18 -5.04 7.95 12.45
C ALA A 18 -4.98 6.43 12.64
N ALA A 19 -5.68 5.71 11.77
CA ALA A 19 -5.59 4.26 11.68
C ALA A 19 -5.25 3.80 10.26
N THR A 20 -4.43 2.76 10.13
CA THR A 20 -4.03 2.19 8.84
C THR A 20 -4.20 0.66 8.82
N GLY A 21 -4.69 0.13 7.71
CA GLY A 21 -4.96 -1.30 7.58
C GLY A 21 -5.14 -1.76 6.13
N LEU A 22 -5.45 -3.03 5.87
CA LEU A 22 -5.72 -4.07 6.89
C LEU A 22 -4.57 -5.04 7.11
N TYR A 23 -3.58 -5.05 6.23
CA TYR A 23 -2.59 -6.12 6.21
C TYR A 23 -1.19 -5.67 6.60
N SER A 24 -0.58 -6.50 7.45
CA SER A 24 0.80 -6.42 7.92
C SER A 24 1.34 -7.85 7.96
N HIS A 25 2.46 -8.11 7.29
CA HIS A 25 3.07 -9.44 7.19
C HIS A 25 4.60 -9.32 7.06
N TRP A 26 5.31 -10.44 6.91
CA TRP A 26 6.72 -10.41 6.55
C TRP A 26 6.92 -10.25 5.05
N ASP A 27 7.94 -9.48 4.70
CA ASP A 27 8.59 -9.50 3.40
C ASP A 27 10.01 -10.05 3.62
N SER A 28 10.30 -11.22 3.04
CA SER A 28 11.63 -11.80 3.06
C SER A 28 12.32 -11.63 1.72
N ILE A 29 13.41 -10.86 1.72
CA ILE A 29 14.13 -10.49 0.51
C ILE A 29 15.21 -11.52 0.23
N VAL A 30 15.16 -12.07 -0.98
CA VAL A 30 16.11 -13.02 -1.54
C VAL A 30 16.88 -12.32 -2.65
N LYS A 31 18.20 -12.23 -2.50
CA LYS A 31 19.09 -11.82 -3.58
C LYS A 31 19.51 -13.04 -4.38
N ILE A 32 19.30 -12.99 -5.69
CA ILE A 32 19.75 -14.04 -6.60
C ILE A 32 21.27 -14.22 -6.45
N ASN A 33 21.69 -15.47 -6.22
CA ASN A 33 23.09 -15.88 -6.12
C ASN A 33 23.34 -17.12 -6.97
N GLU A 34 24.61 -17.55 -7.08
CA GLU A 34 24.99 -18.71 -7.90
C GLU A 34 24.30 -20.02 -7.47
N GLU A 35 24.03 -20.19 -6.17
CA GLU A 35 23.35 -21.38 -5.64
C GLU A 35 21.90 -21.46 -6.16
N ILE A 36 21.17 -20.36 -6.06
CA ILE A 36 19.79 -20.25 -6.57
C ILE A 36 19.76 -20.43 -8.08
N LEU A 37 20.69 -19.78 -8.81
CA LEU A 37 20.78 -19.93 -10.27
C LEU A 37 21.09 -21.37 -10.68
N ASN A 38 21.97 -22.06 -9.95
CA ASN A 38 22.29 -23.46 -10.21
C ASN A 38 21.11 -24.39 -9.90
N TRP A 39 20.36 -24.12 -8.83
CA TRP A 39 19.14 -24.83 -8.53
C TRP A 39 18.10 -24.66 -9.64
N ILE A 40 17.81 -23.41 -10.04
CA ILE A 40 16.86 -23.12 -11.13
C ILE A 40 17.31 -23.81 -12.42
N LYS A 41 18.60 -23.79 -12.77
CA LYS A 41 19.09 -24.47 -13.99
C LYS A 41 18.84 -25.98 -13.97
N LYS A 42 19.07 -26.64 -12.83
CA LYS A 42 18.97 -28.11 -12.68
C LYS A 42 17.55 -28.60 -12.40
N ALA A 43 16.69 -27.77 -11.81
CA ALA A 43 15.34 -28.16 -11.45
C ALA A 43 14.50 -28.53 -12.67
N TYR A 44 13.67 -29.58 -12.54
CA TYR A 44 12.55 -29.79 -13.45
C TYR A 44 11.56 -28.63 -13.30
N LYS A 45 10.92 -28.24 -14.41
CA LYS A 45 10.07 -27.05 -14.47
C LYS A 45 8.73 -27.44 -15.07
N GLU A 46 7.67 -26.96 -14.44
CA GLU A 46 6.29 -27.20 -14.86
C GLU A 46 5.58 -25.85 -14.94
N GLU A 47 4.74 -25.66 -15.95
CA GLU A 47 3.94 -24.44 -16.06
C GLU A 47 2.92 -24.35 -14.91
N PRO A 48 2.66 -23.15 -14.36
CA PRO A 48 1.65 -22.96 -13.33
C PRO A 48 0.26 -23.45 -13.77
N LYS A 49 -0.37 -24.29 -12.95
CA LYS A 49 -1.74 -24.78 -13.19
C LYS A 49 -2.83 -23.82 -12.70
N GLY A 50 -2.46 -22.82 -11.92
CA GLY A 50 -3.38 -21.85 -11.34
C GLY A 50 -2.67 -20.71 -10.63
N ILE A 51 -3.43 -19.94 -9.85
CA ILE A 51 -2.93 -18.77 -9.10
C ILE A 51 -2.05 -19.20 -7.91
N VAL A 52 -2.36 -20.37 -7.33
CA VAL A 52 -1.59 -20.97 -6.23
C VAL A 52 -0.65 -22.03 -6.80
N LEU A 53 0.66 -21.86 -6.60
CA LEU A 53 1.66 -22.85 -6.96
C LEU A 53 1.72 -23.94 -5.88
N ASN A 54 1.59 -25.17 -6.32
CA ASN A 54 1.50 -26.35 -5.46
C ASN A 54 2.77 -27.21 -5.51
N SER A 55 3.69 -26.93 -6.43
CA SER A 55 4.96 -27.65 -6.58
C SER A 55 6.19 -26.74 -6.62
N LEU A 56 7.38 -27.30 -6.37
CA LEU A 56 8.64 -26.55 -6.53
C LEU A 56 8.96 -26.34 -8.01
N GLU A 57 8.47 -27.23 -8.86
CA GLU A 57 8.65 -27.25 -10.30
C GLU A 57 7.94 -26.05 -10.94
N GLU A 58 6.74 -25.71 -10.45
CA GLU A 58 6.00 -24.49 -10.80
C GLU A 58 6.73 -23.22 -10.30
N ALA A 59 7.23 -23.24 -9.07
CA ALA A 59 8.03 -22.12 -8.54
C ALA A 59 9.33 -21.92 -9.35
N ALA A 60 10.03 -22.99 -9.70
CA ALA A 60 11.26 -22.91 -10.50
C ALA A 60 10.99 -22.40 -11.93
N PHE A 61 9.84 -22.77 -12.52
CA PHE A 61 9.41 -22.26 -13.81
C PHE A 61 9.18 -20.74 -13.76
N THR A 62 8.38 -20.27 -12.81
CA THR A 62 8.01 -18.85 -12.67
C THR A 62 9.20 -17.96 -12.35
N ILE A 63 10.12 -18.41 -11.50
CA ILE A 63 11.37 -17.68 -11.22
C ILE A 63 12.25 -17.63 -12.49
N LYS A 64 12.35 -18.72 -13.27
CA LYS A 64 13.10 -18.70 -14.53
C LYS A 64 12.49 -17.70 -15.51
N GLU A 65 11.18 -17.71 -15.70
CA GLU A 65 10.51 -16.73 -16.56
C GLU A 65 10.77 -15.30 -16.10
N ALA A 66 10.72 -15.05 -14.79
CA ALA A 66 10.98 -13.73 -14.24
C ALA A 66 12.43 -13.24 -14.46
N LEU A 67 13.41 -14.15 -14.46
CA LEU A 67 14.81 -13.82 -14.79
C LEU A 67 15.00 -13.41 -16.27
N GLU A 68 14.17 -13.93 -17.17
CA GLU A 68 14.24 -13.67 -18.60
C GLU A 68 13.35 -12.49 -19.04
N LYS A 69 12.30 -12.20 -18.26
CA LYS A 69 11.26 -11.22 -18.56
C LYS A 69 11.07 -10.27 -17.37
N GLU A 70 9.83 -10.13 -16.92
CA GLU A 70 9.44 -9.35 -15.75
C GLU A 70 8.90 -10.27 -14.67
N GLY A 71 9.17 -9.93 -13.41
CA GLY A 71 8.60 -10.62 -12.27
C GLY A 71 7.08 -10.45 -12.15
N LYS A 72 6.47 -11.39 -11.43
CA LYS A 72 5.04 -11.45 -11.14
C LYS A 72 4.88 -11.88 -9.68
N GLU A 73 3.66 -11.81 -9.18
CA GLU A 73 3.29 -12.35 -7.88
C GLU A 73 2.47 -13.62 -8.03
N PHE A 74 2.81 -14.64 -7.25
CA PHE A 74 2.08 -15.90 -7.16
C PHE A 74 1.85 -16.29 -5.71
N LEU A 75 0.68 -16.84 -5.41
CA LEU A 75 0.45 -17.51 -4.12
C LEU A 75 1.18 -18.86 -4.13
N ILE A 76 1.66 -19.30 -2.98
CA ILE A 76 2.31 -20.60 -2.83
C ILE A 76 1.70 -21.40 -1.67
N SER A 77 1.59 -22.71 -1.84
CA SER A 77 1.20 -23.59 -0.74
C SER A 77 2.24 -23.59 0.39
N GLU A 78 1.81 -23.92 1.61
CA GLU A 78 2.72 -24.07 2.75
C GLU A 78 3.84 -25.08 2.49
N ASN A 79 3.54 -26.17 1.77
CA ASN A 79 4.53 -27.16 1.38
C ASN A 79 5.61 -26.56 0.46
N VAL A 80 5.21 -25.77 -0.54
CA VAL A 80 6.15 -25.05 -1.41
C VAL A 80 6.98 -24.06 -0.62
N TYR A 81 6.36 -23.27 0.27
CA TYR A 81 7.06 -22.33 1.16
C TYR A 81 8.13 -23.02 2.01
N ASN A 82 7.75 -24.10 2.70
CA ASN A 82 8.65 -24.86 3.55
C ASN A 82 9.82 -25.47 2.77
N ARG A 83 9.59 -25.92 1.52
CA ARG A 83 10.66 -26.41 0.65
C ARG A 83 11.55 -25.28 0.15
N LEU A 84 11.00 -24.12 -0.23
CA LEU A 84 11.78 -22.94 -0.65
C LEU A 84 12.65 -22.38 0.49
N ASN A 85 12.20 -22.49 1.74
CA ASN A 85 12.97 -22.13 2.93
C ASN A 85 14.28 -22.92 3.06
N GLN A 86 14.37 -24.12 2.47
CA GLN A 86 15.59 -24.92 2.48
C GLN A 86 16.66 -24.39 1.51
N PHE A 87 16.25 -23.68 0.44
CA PHE A 87 17.14 -23.11 -0.57
C PHE A 87 17.48 -21.65 -0.29
N PHE A 88 16.52 -20.87 0.17
CA PHE A 88 16.69 -19.44 0.42
C PHE A 88 17.07 -19.21 1.89
N LEU A 89 18.21 -19.75 2.33
CA LEU A 89 18.66 -19.68 3.73
C LEU A 89 19.09 -18.27 4.16
N LYS A 90 19.54 -17.44 3.22
CA LYS A 90 20.01 -16.07 3.46
C LYS A 90 18.95 -15.08 3.00
N ARG A 91 18.01 -14.74 3.88
CA ARG A 91 16.99 -13.72 3.63
C ARG A 91 17.16 -12.51 4.53
N GLU A 92 16.87 -11.34 3.99
CA GLU A 92 16.65 -10.15 4.80
C GLU A 92 15.16 -10.03 5.11
N PHE A 93 14.80 -10.02 6.39
CA PHE A 93 13.40 -9.92 6.82
C PHE A 93 13.03 -8.48 7.18
N ARG A 94 11.99 -7.98 6.52
CA ARG A 94 11.37 -6.68 6.78
C ARG A 94 9.87 -6.88 6.99
N ILE A 95 9.25 -5.99 7.76
CA ILE A 95 7.79 -5.99 7.85
C ILE A 95 7.26 -5.29 6.59
N GLY A 96 6.27 -5.91 5.95
CA GLY A 96 5.57 -5.43 4.77
C GLY A 96 4.05 -5.39 4.98
N GLY A 97 3.33 -5.26 3.88
CA GLY A 97 1.88 -5.05 3.84
C GLY A 97 1.49 -3.56 3.87
N ASN A 98 0.49 -3.20 3.07
CA ASN A 98 0.09 -1.80 2.88
C ASN A 98 -0.29 -1.13 4.22
N GLY A 99 -1.01 -1.85 5.09
CA GLY A 99 -1.41 -1.36 6.42
C GLY A 99 -0.22 -0.94 7.27
N TYR A 100 0.81 -1.78 7.30
CA TYR A 100 2.08 -1.47 7.95
C TYR A 100 2.84 -0.34 7.26
N ASN A 101 3.00 -0.37 5.94
CA ASN A 101 3.79 0.63 5.20
C ASN A 101 3.23 2.04 5.42
N MET A 102 1.90 2.18 5.32
CA MET A 102 1.16 3.40 5.64
C MET A 102 1.43 3.83 7.09
N GLY A 103 1.20 2.94 8.06
CA GLY A 103 1.38 3.24 9.48
C GLY A 103 2.82 3.62 9.84
N ASN A 104 3.80 2.92 9.27
CA ASN A 104 5.20 3.19 9.49
C ASN A 104 5.61 4.56 8.95
N MET A 105 5.10 4.97 7.77
CA MET A 105 5.34 6.32 7.26
C MET A 105 4.79 7.38 8.23
N LEU A 106 3.57 7.21 8.73
CA LEU A 106 2.98 8.15 9.70
C LEU A 106 3.79 8.23 11.00
N PHE A 107 4.26 7.08 11.47
CA PHE A 107 5.09 7.00 12.67
C PHE A 107 6.42 7.73 12.51
N LEU A 108 7.13 7.47 11.42
CA LEU A 108 8.37 8.17 11.10
C LEU A 108 8.14 9.69 10.98
N SER A 109 6.95 10.09 10.54
CA SER A 109 6.53 11.48 10.39
C SER A 109 6.11 12.16 11.70
N GLY A 110 6.17 11.45 12.83
CA GLY A 110 5.90 12.00 14.17
C GLY A 110 4.49 11.73 14.71
N LEU A 111 3.64 10.98 14.00
CA LEU A 111 2.37 10.49 14.55
C LEU A 111 2.55 9.17 15.30
N ILE A 112 1.55 8.79 16.10
CA ILE A 112 1.45 7.45 16.67
C ILE A 112 0.17 6.82 16.12
N PRO A 113 0.24 6.14 14.98
CA PRO A 113 -0.95 5.55 14.36
C PRO A 113 -1.38 4.27 15.07
N ILE A 114 -2.63 3.88 14.82
CA ILE A 114 -3.16 2.55 15.12
C ILE A 114 -3.03 1.71 13.86
N VAL A 115 -2.38 0.55 13.94
CA VAL A 115 -2.08 -0.30 12.77
C VAL A 115 -2.76 -1.65 12.94
N SER A 116 -3.40 -2.12 11.87
CA SER A 116 -4.00 -3.45 11.79
C SER A 116 -2.94 -4.55 11.72
N TYR A 117 -3.07 -5.55 12.59
CA TYR A 117 -2.25 -6.77 12.57
C TYR A 117 -3.18 -7.98 12.74
N PRO A 118 -3.69 -8.54 11.63
CA PRO A 118 -4.54 -9.73 11.68
C PRO A 118 -3.83 -10.90 12.34
N ILE A 119 -2.52 -10.99 12.12
CA ILE A 119 -1.61 -11.99 12.66
C ILE A 119 -0.57 -11.29 13.54
N ARG A 120 -0.30 -11.85 14.71
CA ARG A 120 0.48 -11.24 15.79
C ARG A 120 1.52 -12.19 16.36
N SER A 121 2.24 -12.88 15.48
CA SER A 121 3.34 -13.76 15.86
C SER A 121 4.36 -13.00 16.72
N LYS A 122 5.07 -13.72 17.59
CA LYS A 122 6.06 -13.12 18.49
C LYS A 122 7.11 -12.31 17.71
N LYS A 123 7.69 -12.88 16.65
CA LYS A 123 8.76 -12.24 15.88
C LYS A 123 8.28 -10.96 15.19
N LEU A 124 7.09 -10.98 14.61
CA LEU A 124 6.51 -9.84 13.90
C LEU A 124 6.32 -8.68 14.87
N MET A 125 5.60 -8.93 15.97
CA MET A 125 5.26 -7.90 16.94
C MET A 125 6.47 -7.36 17.72
N GLU A 126 7.51 -8.17 17.95
CA GLU A 126 8.77 -7.72 18.56
C GLU A 126 9.59 -6.81 17.64
N LYS A 127 9.52 -7.01 16.32
CA LYS A 127 10.17 -6.11 15.34
C LYS A 127 9.33 -4.88 15.00
N SER A 128 8.02 -4.90 15.22
CA SER A 128 7.15 -3.77 14.94
C SER A 128 7.57 -2.52 15.73
N PRO A 129 7.65 -1.34 15.10
CA PRO A 129 7.82 -0.08 15.80
C PRO A 129 6.72 0.19 16.82
N LYS A 130 6.93 1.18 17.70
CA LYS A 130 6.05 1.47 18.84
C LYS A 130 4.74 2.21 18.46
N PHE A 131 4.06 1.73 17.41
CA PHE A 131 2.70 2.13 17.08
C PHE A 131 1.70 1.64 18.15
N LYS A 132 0.41 1.89 17.93
CA LYS A 132 -0.67 1.26 18.70
C LYS A 132 -1.31 0.13 17.91
N VAL A 133 -1.72 -0.91 18.61
CA VAL A 133 -2.50 -2.04 18.08
C VAL A 133 -3.69 -2.25 18.99
N VAL A 134 -4.85 -2.60 18.43
CA VAL A 134 -6.06 -2.84 19.22
C VAL A 134 -6.10 -4.30 19.66
N LEU A 135 -6.31 -4.57 20.94
CA LEU A 135 -6.60 -5.91 21.44
C LEU A 135 -7.76 -5.82 22.41
N LYS A 136 -8.88 -6.49 22.12
CA LYS A 136 -10.09 -6.46 22.96
C LYS A 136 -10.51 -5.02 23.32
N ASP A 137 -10.62 -4.17 22.29
CA ASP A 137 -10.97 -2.74 22.39
C ASP A 137 -10.00 -1.84 23.17
N GLU A 138 -8.83 -2.35 23.58
CA GLU A 138 -7.78 -1.58 24.24
C GLU A 138 -6.59 -1.30 23.31
N LEU A 139 -6.00 -0.11 23.46
CA LEU A 139 -4.76 0.25 22.75
C LEU A 139 -3.54 -0.31 23.47
N LYS A 140 -2.86 -1.25 22.81
CA LYS A 140 -1.64 -1.90 23.28
C LYS A 140 -0.43 -1.49 22.44
N LYS A 141 0.77 -1.69 23.00
CA LYS A 141 1.99 -1.76 22.18
C LYS A 141 2.00 -3.10 21.44
N PRO A 142 2.70 -3.23 20.30
CA PRO A 142 2.76 -4.48 19.56
C PRO A 142 3.17 -5.70 20.41
N VAL A 143 4.23 -5.57 21.21
CA VAL A 143 4.73 -6.64 22.11
C VAL A 143 3.72 -7.09 23.16
N GLU A 144 2.75 -6.24 23.52
CA GLU A 144 1.68 -6.58 24.48
C GLU A 144 0.49 -7.28 23.78
N ALA A 145 0.50 -7.35 22.45
CA ALA A 145 -0.57 -7.89 21.63
C ALA A 145 -0.22 -9.24 20.95
N ILE A 146 0.90 -9.87 21.35
CA ILE A 146 1.38 -11.14 20.80
C ILE A 146 0.35 -12.26 20.99
N ARG A 147 0.13 -13.04 19.93
CA ARG A 147 -0.63 -14.30 19.93
C ARG A 147 0.33 -15.44 19.60
N ILE A 148 0.53 -16.36 20.54
CA ILE A 148 1.62 -17.36 20.46
C ILE A 148 1.40 -18.36 19.30
N THR A 149 0.15 -18.62 18.93
CA THR A 149 -0.23 -19.58 17.89
C THR A 149 -0.23 -18.99 16.48
N ASP A 150 -0.07 -17.68 16.35
CA ASP A 150 -0.14 -17.00 15.07
C ASP A 150 1.11 -17.31 14.22
N PRO A 151 0.94 -17.69 12.93
CA PRO A 151 2.06 -18.01 12.05
C PRO A 151 2.85 -16.77 11.63
N ASP A 152 4.05 -16.97 11.09
CA ASP A 152 4.83 -15.93 10.40
C ASP A 152 4.56 -16.02 8.89
N TYR A 153 3.40 -15.53 8.41
CA TYR A 153 3.15 -15.43 6.97
C TYR A 153 4.16 -14.51 6.30
N ASP A 154 4.55 -14.84 5.08
CA ASP A 154 5.76 -14.33 4.45
C ASP A 154 5.62 -14.22 2.93
N HIS A 155 6.00 -13.06 2.42
CA HIS A 155 6.16 -12.81 0.99
C HIS A 155 7.64 -12.93 0.65
N ILE A 156 8.00 -13.98 -0.09
CA ILE A 156 9.37 -14.18 -0.56
C ILE A 156 9.58 -13.29 -1.79
N ILE A 157 10.28 -12.18 -1.59
CA ILE A 157 10.60 -11.21 -2.64
C ILE A 157 11.97 -11.52 -3.22
N ILE A 158 11.98 -11.96 -4.47
CA ILE A 158 13.19 -12.21 -5.24
C ILE A 158 13.55 -10.93 -6.00
N GLU A 159 14.65 -10.28 -5.61
CA GLU A 159 15.16 -9.08 -6.27
C GLU A 159 15.83 -9.44 -7.60
N LEU A 160 15.37 -8.83 -8.69
CA LEU A 160 15.92 -8.95 -10.05
C LEU A 160 16.54 -7.59 -10.45
N GLU A 161 17.29 -7.55 -11.55
CA GLU A 161 18.03 -6.34 -11.95
C GLU A 161 17.12 -5.11 -12.15
N ASN A 162 15.93 -5.30 -12.73
CA ASN A 162 14.99 -4.22 -13.05
C ASN A 162 13.55 -4.49 -12.59
N SER A 163 13.31 -5.58 -11.85
CA SER A 163 11.97 -5.96 -11.39
C SER A 163 12.06 -6.81 -10.11
N ARG A 164 10.92 -7.31 -9.63
CA ARG A 164 10.84 -8.24 -8.49
C ARG A 164 9.85 -9.35 -8.78
N HIS A 165 10.15 -10.55 -8.34
CA HIS A 165 9.23 -11.69 -8.38
C HIS A 165 8.83 -12.05 -6.95
N ILE A 166 7.55 -12.27 -6.71
CA ILE A 166 7.00 -12.46 -5.35
C ILE A 166 6.33 -13.83 -5.27
N LEU A 167 6.72 -14.62 -4.27
CA LEU A 167 6.07 -15.88 -3.92
C LEU A 167 5.47 -15.75 -2.52
N SER A 168 4.15 -15.66 -2.45
CA SER A 168 3.41 -15.27 -1.24
C SER A 168 2.80 -16.50 -0.55
N TRP A 169 3.33 -16.86 0.63
CA TRP A 169 2.63 -17.77 1.54
C TRP A 169 1.87 -16.94 2.56
N ASP A 170 0.70 -16.49 2.12
CA ASP A 170 -0.12 -15.56 2.89
C ASP A 170 -1.62 -15.81 2.68
N PRO A 171 -2.12 -16.96 3.17
CA PRO A 171 -3.55 -17.25 3.13
C PRO A 171 -4.38 -16.22 3.90
N MET A 172 -3.78 -15.48 4.85
CA MET A 172 -4.48 -14.44 5.59
C MET A 172 -4.97 -13.31 4.69
N THR A 173 -4.12 -12.82 3.79
CA THR A 173 -4.52 -11.76 2.87
C THR A 173 -5.43 -12.26 1.77
N SER A 174 -5.17 -13.47 1.25
CA SER A 174 -5.93 -14.06 0.13
C SER A 174 -7.33 -14.52 0.51
N GLU A 175 -7.51 -15.02 1.73
CA GLU A 175 -8.81 -15.51 2.24
C GLU A 175 -9.62 -14.44 3.00
N GLY A 176 -9.02 -13.27 3.24
CA GLY A 176 -9.68 -12.18 3.94
C GLY A 176 -9.81 -12.40 5.45
N VAL A 177 -8.74 -12.87 6.09
CA VAL A 177 -8.63 -12.93 7.54
C VAL A 177 -8.28 -11.53 8.07
N PHE A 178 -9.26 -10.82 8.61
CA PHE A 178 -9.10 -9.45 9.09
C PHE A 178 -8.78 -9.37 10.58
N ASP A 179 -8.17 -8.24 10.98
CA ASP A 179 -8.06 -7.84 12.38
C ASP A 179 -9.39 -7.23 12.85
N TYR A 180 -10.30 -8.07 13.34
CA TYR A 180 -11.62 -7.60 13.77
C TYR A 180 -11.59 -6.72 15.02
N ASP A 181 -10.57 -6.86 15.89
CA ASP A 181 -10.39 -5.94 17.02
C ASP A 181 -10.07 -4.54 16.49
N PHE A 182 -9.13 -4.46 15.54
CA PHE A 182 -8.84 -3.21 14.84
C PHE A 182 -10.08 -2.65 14.12
N LEU A 183 -10.77 -3.45 13.31
CA LEU A 183 -11.91 -2.98 12.52
C LEU A 183 -13.04 -2.45 13.39
N ARG A 184 -13.43 -3.17 14.46
CA ARG A 184 -14.47 -2.70 15.39
C ARG A 184 -14.09 -1.37 16.04
N PHE A 185 -12.85 -1.25 16.48
CA PHE A 185 -12.36 -0.04 17.14
C PHE A 185 -12.23 1.14 16.16
N ALA A 186 -11.64 0.89 14.99
CA ALA A 186 -11.27 1.92 14.02
C ALA A 186 -12.45 2.42 13.18
N SER A 187 -13.54 1.65 13.10
CA SER A 187 -14.76 2.04 12.36
C SER A 187 -15.62 3.11 13.07
N ASN A 188 -15.15 3.65 14.20
CA ASN A 188 -15.85 4.64 15.01
C ASN A 188 -15.08 5.97 15.08
N SER A 189 -15.73 7.08 14.72
CA SER A 189 -15.15 8.42 14.73
C SER A 189 -14.84 8.95 16.13
N ASN A 190 -15.43 8.35 17.17
CA ASN A 190 -15.05 8.62 18.55
C ASN A 190 -13.65 8.07 18.89
N ASN A 191 -13.10 7.19 18.07
CA ASN A 191 -11.79 6.58 18.29
C ASN A 191 -10.75 7.08 17.27
N ILE A 192 -11.18 7.25 16.01
CA ILE A 192 -10.33 7.56 14.86
C ILE A 192 -10.90 8.75 14.11
N ASP A 193 -10.04 9.65 13.64
CA ASP A 193 -10.45 10.77 12.78
C ASP A 193 -10.38 10.38 11.29
N VAL A 194 -9.28 9.70 10.91
CA VAL A 194 -9.02 9.24 9.54
C VAL A 194 -8.55 7.78 9.54
N LEU A 195 -9.22 6.95 8.74
CA LEU A 195 -8.91 5.55 8.51
C LEU A 195 -8.44 5.35 7.06
N VAL A 196 -7.25 4.80 6.88
CA VAL A 196 -6.68 4.49 5.56
C VAL A 196 -6.64 2.98 5.37
N LEU A 197 -7.32 2.48 4.33
CA LEU A 197 -7.48 1.06 4.06
C LEU A 197 -6.85 0.69 2.71
N ALA A 198 -6.17 -0.44 2.67
CA ALA A 198 -5.79 -1.16 1.45
C ALA A 198 -5.87 -2.66 1.76
N TYR A 199 -6.63 -3.40 0.95
CA TYR A 199 -6.85 -4.84 1.19
C TYR A 199 -7.43 -5.59 -0.02
N ALA A 200 -8.38 -5.00 -0.75
CA ALA A 200 -9.26 -5.75 -1.65
C ALA A 200 -8.53 -6.42 -2.83
N HIS A 201 -7.42 -5.85 -3.29
CA HIS A 201 -6.60 -6.41 -4.38
C HIS A 201 -5.93 -7.72 -4.01
N LEU A 202 -5.79 -8.01 -2.71
CA LEU A 202 -5.19 -9.25 -2.24
C LEU A 202 -6.21 -10.37 -2.05
N LEU A 203 -7.51 -10.05 -1.98
CA LEU A 203 -8.55 -11.06 -1.81
C LEU A 203 -8.74 -11.88 -3.09
N LEU A 204 -8.76 -13.21 -2.98
CA LEU A 204 -9.16 -14.06 -4.09
C LEU A 204 -10.63 -13.79 -4.49
N PRO A 205 -11.00 -14.02 -5.77
CA PRO A 205 -12.34 -13.70 -6.28
C PRO A 205 -13.49 -14.32 -5.46
N GLU A 206 -13.32 -15.55 -4.97
CA GLU A 206 -14.29 -16.26 -4.12
C GLU A 206 -14.49 -15.59 -2.76
N HIS A 207 -13.52 -14.80 -2.30
CA HIS A 207 -13.54 -14.10 -1.02
C HIS A 207 -13.91 -12.61 -1.14
N LYS A 208 -14.22 -12.09 -2.33
CA LYS A 208 -14.57 -10.66 -2.51
C LYS A 208 -15.68 -10.14 -1.59
N LYS A 209 -16.64 -11.02 -1.24
CA LYS A 209 -17.75 -10.73 -0.31
C LYS A 209 -17.30 -10.39 1.11
N LYS A 210 -16.05 -10.69 1.49
CA LYS A 210 -15.46 -10.23 2.75
C LYS A 210 -15.51 -8.71 2.91
N THR A 211 -15.56 -7.95 1.82
CA THR A 211 -15.81 -6.50 1.85
C THR A 211 -17.11 -6.15 2.59
N GLU A 212 -18.16 -6.97 2.49
CA GLU A 212 -19.43 -6.72 3.19
C GLU A 212 -19.26 -6.72 4.71
N GLU A 213 -18.31 -7.48 5.26
CA GLU A 213 -18.01 -7.48 6.70
C GLU A 213 -17.42 -6.15 7.16
N ILE A 214 -16.52 -5.55 6.37
CA ILE A 214 -15.95 -4.23 6.66
C ILE A 214 -17.07 -3.18 6.61
N ILE A 215 -17.86 -3.21 5.54
CA ILE A 215 -19.00 -2.30 5.32
C ILE A 215 -20.01 -2.40 6.47
N GLY A 216 -20.31 -3.61 6.96
CA GLY A 216 -21.21 -3.84 8.09
C GLY A 216 -20.70 -3.28 9.42
N LEU A 217 -19.38 -3.11 9.59
CA LEU A 217 -18.77 -2.51 10.79
C LEU A 217 -18.73 -0.98 10.73
N LEU A 218 -18.83 -0.38 9.53
CA LEU A 218 -18.86 1.06 9.37
C LEU A 218 -20.19 1.64 9.87
N SER A 219 -20.11 2.38 10.98
CA SER A 219 -21.30 3.01 11.59
C SER A 219 -21.68 4.33 10.92
N LYS A 220 -22.85 4.89 11.27
CA LYS A 220 -23.21 6.28 10.91
C LYS A 220 -22.21 7.33 11.45
N LYS A 221 -21.45 6.99 12.49
CA LYS A 221 -20.36 7.79 13.07
C LYS A 221 -19.01 7.18 12.68
N ARG A 222 -18.79 6.92 11.40
CA ARG A 222 -17.49 6.43 10.90
C ARG A 222 -16.45 7.55 10.81
N PRO A 223 -15.15 7.25 10.90
CA PRO A 223 -14.11 8.19 10.51
C PRO A 223 -14.24 8.57 9.03
N LYS A 224 -13.47 9.58 8.61
CA LYS A 224 -13.21 9.76 7.18
C LYS A 224 -12.32 8.64 6.68
N ILE A 225 -12.61 8.11 5.51
CA ILE A 225 -11.99 6.91 4.97
C ILE A 225 -11.31 7.24 3.65
N HIS A 226 -10.08 6.76 3.53
CA HIS A 226 -9.35 6.68 2.27
C HIS A 226 -9.13 5.22 1.91
N LEU A 227 -9.46 4.84 0.68
CA LEU A 227 -9.15 3.53 0.12
C LEU A 227 -7.98 3.67 -0.86
N GLU A 228 -6.82 3.13 -0.49
CA GLU A 228 -5.66 3.03 -1.37
C GLU A 228 -5.79 1.74 -2.19
N PHE A 229 -5.63 1.88 -3.49
CA PHE A 229 -5.77 0.77 -4.43
C PHE A 229 -4.45 0.00 -4.53
N GLY A 230 -4.54 -1.18 -5.11
CA GLY A 230 -3.40 -2.02 -5.42
C GLY A 230 -3.70 -2.87 -6.63
N LEU A 231 -2.67 -3.34 -7.30
CA LEU A 231 -2.79 -4.34 -8.36
C LEU A 231 -2.93 -5.74 -7.75
N GLY A 232 -3.79 -6.56 -8.34
CA GLY A 232 -4.08 -7.90 -7.86
C GLY A 232 -5.41 -8.40 -8.43
N CYS A 233 -6.26 -8.95 -7.58
CA CYS A 233 -7.59 -9.44 -7.97
C CYS A 233 -8.51 -8.29 -8.41
N GLU A 234 -8.72 -8.16 -9.71
CA GLU A 234 -9.58 -7.13 -10.29
C GLU A 234 -11.04 -7.26 -9.86
N ASP A 235 -11.56 -8.49 -9.81
CA ASP A 235 -12.92 -8.79 -9.34
C ASP A 235 -13.17 -8.31 -7.91
N SER A 236 -12.22 -8.56 -7.01
CA SER A 236 -12.31 -8.14 -5.61
C SER A 236 -12.19 -6.62 -5.47
N MET A 237 -11.30 -5.98 -6.24
CA MET A 237 -11.17 -4.52 -6.25
C MET A 237 -12.44 -3.83 -6.77
N LYS A 238 -12.95 -4.24 -7.93
CA LYS A 238 -14.19 -3.66 -8.50
C LYS A 238 -15.38 -3.84 -7.56
N TYR A 239 -15.50 -5.01 -6.96
CA TYR A 239 -16.55 -5.26 -5.96
C TYR A 239 -16.41 -4.32 -4.74
N ALA A 240 -15.19 -4.07 -4.26
CA ALA A 240 -14.98 -3.11 -3.19
C ALA A 240 -15.28 -1.67 -3.61
N MET A 241 -14.90 -1.25 -4.82
CA MET A 241 -15.23 0.06 -5.40
C MET A 241 -16.74 0.30 -5.38
N GLU A 242 -17.52 -0.66 -5.88
CA GLU A 242 -18.97 -0.61 -5.90
C GLU A 242 -19.52 -0.49 -4.48
N LYS A 243 -19.13 -1.39 -3.56
CA LYS A 243 -19.69 -1.38 -2.20
C LYS A 243 -19.36 -0.12 -1.40
N PHE A 244 -18.15 0.42 -1.52
CA PHE A 244 -17.81 1.67 -0.84
C PHE A 244 -18.51 2.89 -1.43
N SER A 245 -18.68 2.93 -2.76
CA SER A 245 -19.31 4.06 -3.46
C SER A 245 -20.84 4.08 -3.29
N GLU A 246 -21.53 2.95 -3.51
CA GLU A 246 -22.99 2.81 -3.36
C GLU A 246 -23.47 3.27 -1.98
N ASN A 247 -22.69 2.94 -0.94
CA ASN A 247 -23.03 3.24 0.44
C ASN A 247 -22.44 4.56 0.95
N LYS A 248 -21.69 5.30 0.12
CA LYS A 248 -20.98 6.54 0.51
C LYS A 248 -20.14 6.35 1.77
N TYR A 249 -19.41 5.24 1.84
CA TYR A 249 -18.59 4.88 2.99
C TYR A 249 -17.11 5.24 2.83
N CYS A 250 -16.74 5.94 1.75
CA CYS A 250 -15.38 6.41 1.51
C CYS A 250 -15.40 7.82 0.91
N GLU A 251 -14.53 8.69 1.42
CA GLU A 251 -14.36 10.05 0.92
C GLU A 251 -13.37 10.11 -0.24
N SER A 252 -12.35 9.26 -0.20
CA SER A 252 -11.17 9.40 -1.04
C SER A 252 -10.64 8.08 -1.56
N TRP A 253 -10.28 8.06 -2.83
CA TRP A 253 -9.52 6.96 -3.43
C TRP A 253 -8.11 7.40 -3.81
N GLY A 254 -7.17 6.46 -3.77
CA GLY A 254 -5.78 6.64 -4.20
C GLY A 254 -5.39 5.58 -5.22
N PHE A 255 -4.67 5.98 -6.28
CA PHE A 255 -4.26 5.12 -7.40
C PHE A 255 -2.84 5.46 -7.88
N ASN A 256 -2.16 4.49 -8.48
CA ASN A 256 -1.06 4.75 -9.42
C ASN A 256 -1.50 4.72 -10.90
N GLU A 257 -0.58 4.97 -11.82
CA GLU A 257 -0.85 5.01 -13.27
C GLU A 257 -1.36 3.67 -13.84
N VAL A 258 -0.87 2.54 -13.33
CA VAL A 258 -1.28 1.21 -13.79
C VAL A 258 -2.69 0.89 -13.28
N GLU A 259 -2.98 1.23 -12.03
CA GLU A 259 -4.31 1.07 -11.42
C GLU A 259 -5.35 1.96 -12.10
N CYS A 260 -4.99 3.16 -12.55
CA CYS A 260 -5.89 3.99 -13.38
C CYS A 260 -6.24 3.29 -14.70
N LYS A 261 -5.30 2.59 -15.34
CA LYS A 261 -5.59 1.81 -16.56
C LYS A 261 -6.50 0.63 -16.26
N THR A 262 -6.21 -0.12 -15.21
CA THR A 262 -6.95 -1.34 -14.84
C THR A 262 -8.36 -1.03 -14.34
N TYR A 263 -8.52 -0.03 -13.47
CA TYR A 263 -9.78 0.20 -12.74
C TYR A 263 -10.56 1.42 -13.23
N LEU A 264 -9.89 2.42 -13.81
CA LEU A 264 -10.53 3.66 -14.29
C LEU A 264 -10.58 3.75 -15.81
N ASN A 265 -10.14 2.70 -16.53
CA ASN A 265 -10.12 2.61 -17.99
C ASN A 265 -9.30 3.72 -18.67
N ALA A 266 -8.22 4.19 -18.03
CA ALA A 266 -7.28 5.11 -18.68
C ALA A 266 -6.69 4.49 -19.95
N LYS A 267 -6.61 5.27 -21.04
CA LYS A 267 -6.09 4.78 -22.34
C LYS A 267 -4.56 4.66 -22.35
N SER A 268 -3.88 5.48 -21.55
CA SER A 268 -2.43 5.46 -21.39
C SER A 268 -2.03 5.97 -20.00
N GLU A 269 -0.74 5.95 -19.71
CA GLU A 269 -0.13 6.46 -18.46
C GLU A 269 0.22 7.96 -18.57
N ASN A 270 -0.17 8.60 -19.68
CA ASN A 270 0.07 10.02 -19.89
C ASN A 270 -0.85 10.86 -19.01
N LYS A 271 -0.34 12.01 -18.56
CA LYS A 271 -1.03 12.94 -17.65
C LYS A 271 -2.48 13.23 -18.07
N ASP A 272 -2.73 13.58 -19.34
CA ASP A 272 -4.08 13.99 -19.77
C ASP A 272 -5.09 12.83 -19.71
N ASP A 273 -4.70 11.61 -20.11
CA ASP A 273 -5.54 10.42 -20.04
C ASP A 273 -5.83 10.00 -18.58
N LEU A 274 -4.83 10.11 -17.69
CA LEU A 274 -5.00 9.84 -16.27
C LEU A 274 -5.95 10.85 -15.60
N VAL A 275 -5.83 12.14 -15.96
CA VAL A 275 -6.71 13.20 -15.44
C VAL A 275 -8.14 13.00 -15.95
N GLU A 276 -8.33 12.70 -17.23
CA GLU A 276 -9.65 12.44 -17.81
C GLU A 276 -10.33 11.23 -17.16
N SER A 277 -9.64 10.10 -17.06
CA SER A 277 -10.17 8.88 -16.43
C SER A 277 -10.53 9.11 -14.95
N ALA A 278 -9.68 9.78 -14.18
CA ALA A 278 -9.98 10.14 -12.79
C ALA A 278 -11.18 11.11 -12.68
N LEU A 279 -11.30 12.08 -13.60
CA LEU A 279 -12.43 13.01 -13.65
C LEU A 279 -13.75 12.31 -14.00
N ASN A 280 -13.72 11.30 -14.86
CA ASN A 280 -14.88 10.48 -15.18
C ASN A 280 -15.27 9.62 -13.98
N ALA A 281 -14.30 8.93 -13.37
CA ALA A 281 -14.53 8.07 -12.21
C ALA A 281 -15.09 8.83 -11.00
N ILE A 282 -14.56 10.02 -10.67
CA ILE A 282 -15.06 10.79 -9.52
C ILE A 282 -16.54 11.22 -9.73
N LYS A 283 -16.96 11.41 -10.98
CA LYS A 283 -18.36 11.71 -11.33
C LYS A 283 -19.23 10.46 -11.27
N GLU A 284 -18.78 9.38 -11.90
CA GLU A 284 -19.49 8.08 -11.98
C GLU A 284 -19.77 7.50 -10.59
N TYR A 285 -18.74 7.40 -9.75
CA TYR A 285 -18.85 6.84 -8.40
C TYR A 285 -19.26 7.87 -7.34
N ASN A 286 -19.46 9.14 -7.75
CA ASN A 286 -19.86 10.26 -6.88
C ASN A 286 -19.00 10.40 -5.60
N ILE A 287 -17.68 10.35 -5.78
CA ILE A 287 -16.71 10.41 -4.67
C ILE A 287 -16.26 11.84 -4.46
N GLU A 288 -15.80 12.16 -3.25
CA GLU A 288 -15.36 13.53 -2.94
C GLU A 288 -13.96 13.83 -3.46
N ARG A 289 -13.13 12.80 -3.61
CA ARG A 289 -11.72 12.94 -3.91
C ARG A 289 -11.12 11.71 -4.59
N ILE A 290 -10.34 11.94 -5.64
CA ILE A 290 -9.40 10.97 -6.20
C ILE A 290 -7.99 11.58 -6.17
N CYS A 291 -7.02 10.77 -5.76
CA CYS A 291 -5.60 11.08 -5.81
C CYS A 291 -4.91 10.08 -6.72
N VAL A 292 -4.04 10.56 -7.60
CA VAL A 292 -3.22 9.70 -8.44
C VAL A 292 -1.76 10.05 -8.21
N HIS A 293 -0.93 9.04 -7.99
CA HIS A 293 0.51 9.21 -7.84
C HIS A 293 1.27 8.46 -8.94
N THR A 294 2.26 9.12 -9.52
CA THR A 294 3.17 8.52 -10.51
C THR A 294 4.62 8.83 -10.13
N PRO A 295 5.60 8.14 -10.76
CA PRO A 295 7.02 8.44 -10.54
C PRO A 295 7.41 9.91 -10.82
N GLU A 296 6.70 10.60 -11.71
CA GLU A 296 7.08 11.93 -12.21
C GLU A 296 6.20 13.06 -11.66
N PHE A 297 4.92 12.79 -11.40
CA PHE A 297 3.98 13.76 -10.86
C PHE A 297 2.90 13.09 -10.02
N VAL A 298 2.21 13.87 -9.22
CA VAL A 298 1.01 13.45 -8.52
C VAL A 298 -0.06 14.50 -8.70
N PHE A 299 -1.32 14.08 -8.74
CA PHE A 299 -2.43 15.02 -8.80
C PHE A 299 -3.61 14.59 -7.94
N SER A 300 -4.51 15.53 -7.68
CA SER A 300 -5.80 15.24 -7.08
C SER A 300 -6.90 16.05 -7.74
N ILE A 301 -8.05 15.41 -7.90
CA ILE A 301 -9.33 16.01 -8.25
C ILE A 301 -10.22 15.85 -7.02
N SER A 302 -10.69 16.95 -6.43
CA SER A 302 -11.49 16.86 -5.21
C SER A 302 -12.44 18.02 -4.95
N LYS A 303 -13.38 17.82 -4.03
CA LYS A 303 -14.26 18.87 -3.51
C LYS A 303 -13.64 19.66 -2.34
N TYR A 304 -12.45 19.28 -1.89
CA TYR A 304 -11.74 19.90 -0.76
C TYR A 304 -11.04 21.20 -1.16
N ASP A 305 -10.64 22.01 -0.18
CA ASP A 305 -9.89 23.25 -0.42
C ASP A 305 -8.61 23.00 -1.25
N ILE A 306 -8.46 23.76 -2.34
CA ILE A 306 -7.36 23.58 -3.30
C ILE A 306 -5.99 23.80 -2.67
N MET A 307 -5.88 24.71 -1.70
CA MET A 307 -4.60 25.00 -1.05
C MET A 307 -4.25 23.92 -0.02
N LYS A 308 -5.24 23.35 0.66
CA LYS A 308 -5.09 22.19 1.53
C LYS A 308 -4.58 20.98 0.75
N GLU A 309 -5.22 20.65 -0.37
CA GLU A 309 -4.81 19.57 -1.28
C GLU A 309 -3.39 19.77 -1.80
N TYR A 310 -3.12 20.94 -2.38
CA TYR A 310 -1.81 21.26 -2.95
C TYR A 310 -0.68 21.11 -1.92
N ARG A 311 -0.89 21.60 -0.68
CA ARG A 311 0.07 21.43 0.42
C ARG A 311 0.21 19.98 0.86
N ALA A 312 -0.87 19.21 0.85
CA ALA A 312 -0.84 17.79 1.16
C ALA A 312 -0.03 17.00 0.13
N LEU A 313 -0.23 17.24 -1.17
CA LEU A 313 0.54 16.59 -2.24
C LEU A 313 2.04 16.90 -2.13
N ILE A 314 2.41 18.17 -1.95
CA ILE A 314 3.81 18.58 -1.75
C ILE A 314 4.43 17.86 -0.54
N THR A 315 3.70 17.81 0.56
CA THR A 315 4.16 17.15 1.79
C THR A 315 4.38 15.66 1.52
N ALA A 316 3.38 14.99 0.95
CA ALA A 316 3.45 13.56 0.66
C ALA A 316 4.60 13.23 -0.30
N CYS A 317 4.78 13.98 -1.39
CA CYS A 317 5.92 13.81 -2.30
C CYS A 317 7.26 13.96 -1.59
N LEU A 318 7.40 14.95 -0.70
CA LEU A 318 8.65 15.16 0.03
C LEU A 318 8.94 14.00 0.99
N PHE A 319 7.94 13.51 1.72
CA PHE A 319 8.09 12.39 2.65
C PHE A 319 8.39 11.08 1.92
N ALA A 320 7.67 10.79 0.83
CA ALA A 320 7.92 9.64 -0.04
C ALA A 320 9.34 9.67 -0.59
N ALA A 321 9.77 10.79 -1.18
CA ALA A 321 11.12 10.94 -1.71
C ALA A 321 12.20 10.87 -0.62
N ALA A 322 11.95 11.45 0.56
CA ALA A 322 12.85 11.33 1.70
C ALA A 322 13.04 9.87 2.12
N ARG A 323 11.94 9.12 2.24
CA ARG A 323 11.95 7.71 2.65
C ARG A 323 12.83 6.83 1.77
N THR A 324 12.97 7.15 0.48
CA THR A 324 13.84 6.42 -0.45
C THR A 324 15.31 6.36 -0.02
N PHE A 325 15.77 7.30 0.84
CA PHE A 325 17.14 7.28 1.38
C PHE A 325 17.35 6.29 2.55
N GLY A 326 16.33 5.50 2.89
CA GLY A 326 16.35 4.56 4.02
C GLY A 326 15.81 5.14 5.33
N ASP A 327 15.61 6.46 5.40
CA ASP A 327 15.07 7.21 6.54
C ASP A 327 14.45 8.52 6.04
N LEU A 328 13.75 9.32 6.86
CA LEU A 328 13.12 10.59 6.45
C LEU A 328 14.12 11.74 6.32
N LYS A 329 14.97 11.67 5.30
CA LYS A 329 15.96 12.72 4.97
C LYS A 329 15.36 13.91 4.20
N LEU A 330 14.37 14.59 4.80
CA LEU A 330 13.61 15.70 4.18
C LEU A 330 14.52 16.83 3.62
N LYS A 331 15.60 17.17 4.33
CA LYS A 331 16.57 18.21 3.91
C LYS A 331 17.29 17.88 2.60
N ILE A 332 17.53 16.60 2.34
CA ILE A 332 18.17 16.13 1.11
C ILE A 332 17.10 15.95 0.03
N ALA A 333 15.94 15.39 0.38
CA ALA A 333 14.86 15.15 -0.56
C ALA A 333 14.40 16.42 -1.31
N LYS A 334 14.36 17.58 -0.64
CA LYS A 334 13.93 18.85 -1.27
C LYS A 334 14.83 19.34 -2.42
N THR A 335 16.03 18.79 -2.54
CA THR A 335 16.99 19.16 -3.60
C THR A 335 16.94 18.21 -4.79
N LEU A 336 16.14 17.14 -4.71
CA LEU A 336 15.97 16.20 -5.80
C LEU A 336 15.35 16.88 -7.04
N PRO A 337 15.66 16.38 -8.24
CA PRO A 337 15.09 16.90 -9.48
C PRO A 337 13.58 16.62 -9.58
N THR A 338 12.92 17.46 -10.36
CA THR A 338 11.50 17.42 -10.71
C THR A 338 11.35 17.60 -12.22
N THR A 339 10.38 16.95 -12.86
CA THR A 339 10.18 17.00 -14.32
C THR A 339 8.89 17.69 -14.77
N TYR A 340 7.98 18.02 -13.83
CA TYR A 340 6.71 18.68 -14.11
C TYR A 340 6.60 20.06 -13.46
N GLU A 341 5.79 20.92 -14.06
CA GLU A 341 5.37 22.17 -13.44
C GLU A 341 4.10 21.96 -12.60
N PRO A 342 3.99 22.61 -11.42
CA PRO A 342 2.81 22.50 -10.59
C PRO A 342 1.61 23.23 -11.19
N VAL A 343 0.41 22.69 -10.99
CA VAL A 343 -0.86 23.25 -11.48
C VAL A 343 -1.86 23.35 -10.33
N LYS A 344 -2.68 24.40 -10.35
CA LYS A 344 -3.84 24.59 -9.47
C LYS A 344 -4.95 25.30 -10.24
N GLU A 345 -6.08 24.65 -10.42
CA GLU A 345 -7.22 25.22 -11.13
C GLU A 345 -8.53 24.58 -10.67
N LYS A 346 -9.64 25.08 -11.23
CA LYS A 346 -10.96 24.48 -11.06
C LYS A 346 -11.36 23.78 -12.35
N ILE A 347 -11.81 22.54 -12.21
CA ILE A 347 -12.42 21.75 -13.29
C ILE A 347 -13.86 21.50 -12.89
N GLU A 348 -14.79 22.21 -13.53
CA GLU A 348 -16.21 22.21 -13.17
C GLU A 348 -16.44 22.57 -11.68
N LYS A 349 -17.02 21.64 -10.89
CA LYS A 349 -17.24 21.77 -9.45
C LYS A 349 -16.09 21.25 -8.59
N TYR A 350 -15.02 20.75 -9.19
CA TYR A 350 -13.88 20.16 -8.51
C TYR A 350 -12.66 21.08 -8.55
N ASN A 351 -11.85 21.00 -7.51
CA ASN A 351 -10.51 21.57 -7.51
C ASN A 351 -9.54 20.53 -8.08
N PHE A 352 -8.67 20.98 -8.98
CA PHE A 352 -7.57 20.20 -9.51
C PHE A 352 -6.25 20.77 -9.04
N CYS A 353 -5.37 19.89 -8.59
CA CYS A 353 -3.99 20.27 -8.29
C CYS A 353 -3.03 19.18 -8.72
N LEU A 354 -1.90 19.59 -9.28
CA LEU A 354 -0.80 18.71 -9.70
C LEU A 354 0.50 19.26 -9.13
N VAL A 355 1.35 18.37 -8.64
CA VAL A 355 2.70 18.71 -8.20
C VAL A 355 3.69 17.70 -8.76
N PRO A 356 4.91 18.13 -9.11
CA PRO A 356 5.94 17.19 -9.54
C PRO A 356 6.41 16.31 -8.38
N SER A 357 6.69 15.04 -8.68
CA SER A 357 7.38 14.11 -7.81
C SER A 357 8.89 14.44 -7.74
N LEU A 358 9.52 14.06 -6.63
CA LEU A 358 10.95 14.26 -6.40
C LEU A 358 11.70 12.95 -6.68
N ILE A 359 12.52 12.93 -7.73
CA ILE A 359 13.08 11.69 -8.28
C ILE A 359 14.45 11.40 -7.66
N ASN A 360 14.54 10.35 -6.84
CA ASN A 360 15.82 9.81 -6.37
C ASN A 360 16.33 8.73 -7.33
N LYS A 361 17.42 9.01 -8.05
CA LYS A 361 18.05 8.06 -8.99
C LYS A 361 18.75 6.88 -8.31
N PHE A 362 19.03 6.98 -7.01
CA PHE A 362 19.74 5.94 -6.25
C PHE A 362 18.97 5.61 -4.96
N PRO A 363 17.77 5.02 -5.07
CA PRO A 363 16.95 4.68 -3.93
C PRO A 363 17.57 3.50 -3.15
N ARG A 364 17.51 3.58 -1.81
CA ARG A 364 17.82 2.46 -0.90
C ARG A 364 16.58 1.67 -0.52
N VAL A 365 15.42 2.31 -0.60
CA VAL A 365 14.10 1.72 -0.31
C VAL A 365 13.16 2.08 -1.45
N LEU A 366 12.50 1.05 -1.99
CA LEU A 366 11.52 1.15 -3.08
C LEU A 366 10.14 0.64 -2.66
N THR A 367 10.08 -0.39 -1.80
CA THR A 367 8.83 -0.97 -1.32
C THR A 367 8.08 -0.01 -0.39
N GLY A 368 6.77 0.09 -0.56
CA GLY A 368 5.86 0.84 0.32
C GLY A 368 5.93 2.37 0.18
N ILE A 369 6.59 2.90 -0.85
CA ILE A 369 6.68 4.35 -1.09
C ILE A 369 5.32 4.93 -1.48
N GLY A 370 4.57 4.26 -2.37
CA GLY A 370 3.20 4.63 -2.74
C GLY A 370 2.25 4.62 -1.54
N ASP A 371 2.23 3.52 -0.78
CA ASP A 371 1.48 3.40 0.48
C ASP A 371 1.78 4.58 1.44
N GLY A 372 3.06 4.86 1.66
CA GLY A 372 3.48 5.95 2.54
C GLY A 372 3.06 7.34 2.01
N PHE A 373 3.16 7.56 0.70
CA PHE A 373 2.63 8.76 0.05
C PHE A 373 1.13 8.90 0.34
N ALA A 374 0.34 7.87 0.02
CA ALA A 374 -1.11 7.87 0.16
C ALA A 374 -1.54 8.16 1.60
N ALA A 375 -0.90 7.54 2.60
CA ALA A 375 -1.20 7.77 4.00
C ALA A 375 -0.99 9.22 4.44
N ILE A 376 0.17 9.81 4.12
CA ILE A 376 0.49 11.21 4.47
C ILE A 376 -0.47 12.17 3.77
N GLN A 377 -0.74 11.90 2.50
CA GLN A 377 -1.60 12.71 1.67
C GLN A 377 -3.04 12.70 2.21
N ALA A 378 -3.61 11.51 2.42
CA ALA A 378 -4.97 11.32 2.89
C ALA A 378 -5.19 11.98 4.26
N ILE A 379 -4.27 11.77 5.21
CA ILE A 379 -4.39 12.35 6.55
C ILE A 379 -4.38 13.87 6.52
N LYS A 380 -3.52 14.49 5.70
CA LYS A 380 -3.46 15.97 5.63
C LYS A 380 -4.70 16.60 5.00
N VAL A 381 -5.37 15.92 4.08
CA VAL A 381 -6.57 16.45 3.42
C VAL A 381 -7.83 16.15 4.20
N LEU A 382 -7.93 14.94 4.75
CA LEU A 382 -9.14 14.47 5.43
C LEU A 382 -9.22 14.98 6.88
N SER A 383 -8.10 15.28 7.55
CA SER A 383 -8.11 15.85 8.92
C SER A 383 -8.91 17.13 9.04
#